data_AF-A0A3B9AH75-F1
#
_entry.id   AF-A0A3B9AH75-F1
#
_cell.length_a   1.000
_cell.length_b   1.000
_cell.length_c   1.000
_cell.angle_alpha   90.00
_cell.angle_beta   90.00
_cell.angle_gamma   90.00
#
_symmetry.space_group_name_H-M   'P 1'
#
loop_
_entity.id
_entity.type
_entity.pdbx_description
1 polymer ?
#
loop_
_entity_poly.entity_id
_entity_poly.type
_entity_poly.pdbx_seq_one_letter_code
_entity_poly.pdbx_strand_id
1 'polypeptide(L)'
;MEFINFLFRWGHLLFGIAWIGLLYYFNFVQGGYFKQATPEALSDAKAKLAPSALWWFRWGAMFTFITGVVLLLGVQKQGVMNEY
;
A
#
# COMPACT_ATOMS: atom_id res chain seq x y z
N MET A 1 -16.70 -9.78 17.89
CA MET A 1 -16.75 -9.44 16.45
C MET A 1 -16.43 -7.97 16.20
N GLU A 2 -16.99 -7.03 16.96
CA GLU A 2 -16.73 -5.59 16.82
C GLU A 2 -15.24 -5.19 16.88
N PHE A 3 -14.50 -5.68 17.86
CA PHE A 3 -13.07 -5.37 17.98
C PHE A 3 -12.25 -5.87 16.77
N ILE A 4 -12.60 -7.03 16.22
CA ILE A 4 -11.96 -7.58 15.02
C ILE A 4 -12.28 -6.66 13.82
N ASN A 5 -13.54 -6.28 13.63
CA ASN A 5 -13.93 -5.36 12.55
C ASN A 5 -13.16 -4.03 12.65
N PHE A 6 -13.07 -3.46 13.86
CA PHE A 6 -12.31 -2.24 14.12
C PHE A 6 -10.84 -2.38 13.69
N LEU A 7 -10.14 -3.43 14.15
CA LEU A 7 -8.73 -3.66 13.81
C LEU A 7 -8.51 -3.81 12.30
N PHE A 8 -9.33 -4.62 11.63
CA PHE A 8 -9.19 -4.82 10.19
C PHE A 8 -9.55 -3.59 9.37
N ARG A 9 -10.55 -2.79 9.79
CA ARG A 9 -10.95 -1.55 9.12
C ARG A 9 -9.85 -0.49 9.18
N TRP A 10 -9.33 -0.22 10.38
CA TRP A 10 -8.28 0.77 10.56
C TRP A 10 -6.94 0.27 10.05
N GLY A 11 -6.67 -1.03 10.13
CA GLY A 11 -5.54 -1.67 9.46
C GLY A 11 -5.60 -1.48 7.94
N HIS A 12 -6.76 -1.76 7.32
CA HIS A 12 -6.97 -1.55 5.89
C HIS A 12 -6.70 -0.11 5.46
N LEU A 13 -7.22 0.86 6.22
CA LEU A 13 -6.98 2.27 5.97
C LEU A 13 -5.48 2.62 6.07
N LEU A 14 -4.81 2.19 7.15
CA LEU A 14 -3.39 2.47 7.37
C LEU A 14 -2.52 1.91 6.24
N PHE A 15 -2.70 0.63 5.89
CA PHE A 15 -1.94 -0.01 4.83
C PHE A 15 -2.28 0.58 3.46
N GLY A 16 -3.53 0.96 3.23
CA GLY A 16 -3.97 1.63 2.01
C GLY A 16 -3.28 2.98 1.82
N ILE A 17 -3.19 3.78 2.89
CA ILE A 17 -2.45 5.05 2.87
C ILE A 17 -0.98 4.82 2.55
N ALA A 18 -0.34 3.84 3.19
CA ALA A 18 1.07 3.53 2.93
C ALA A 18 1.29 3.07 1.47
N TRP A 19 0.41 2.19 0.96
CA TRP A 19 0.49 1.69 -0.41
C TRP A 19 0.33 2.80 -1.45
N ILE A 20 -0.76 3.58 -1.36
CA ILE A 20 -1.05 4.65 -2.31
C ILE A 20 -0.07 5.81 -2.17
N GLY A 21 0.37 6.14 -0.95
CA GLY A 21 1.41 7.14 -0.70
C GLY A 21 2.73 6.79 -1.41
N LEU A 22 3.17 5.53 -1.30
CA LEU A 22 4.36 5.06 -2.03
C LEU A 22 4.14 5.00 -3.54
N LEU A 23 2.93 4.65 -4.00
CA LEU A 23 2.57 4.70 -5.41
C LEU A 23 2.75 6.12 -5.97
N TYR A 24 2.25 7.14 -5.28
CA TYR A 24 2.41 8.53 -5.69
C TYR A 24 3.86 8.99 -5.62
N TYR A 25 4.61 8.60 -4.58
CA TYR A 25 6.04 8.85 -4.51
C TYR A 25 6.78 8.30 -5.75
N PHE A 26 6.51 7.05 -6.16
CA PHE A 26 7.16 6.48 -7.34
C PHE A 26 6.80 7.19 -8.65
N ASN A 27 5.51 7.46 -8.84
CA ASN A 27 5.01 8.01 -10.11
C ASN A 27 5.32 9.49 -10.29
N PHE A 28 5.21 10.29 -9.22
CA PHE A 28 5.28 11.75 -9.32
C PHE A 28 6.59 12.34 -8.80
N VAL A 29 7.31 11.63 -7.92
CA VAL A 29 8.52 12.18 -7.26
C VAL A 29 9.78 11.47 -7.73
N GLN A 30 9.89 10.15 -7.49
CA GLN A 30 11.12 9.39 -7.73
C GLN A 30 11.54 9.43 -9.20
N GLY A 31 10.60 9.22 -10.13
CA GLY A 31 10.90 9.23 -11.56
C GLY A 31 11.43 10.59 -12.05
N GLY A 32 10.91 11.69 -11.51
CA GLY A 32 11.37 13.05 -11.81
C GLY A 32 12.77 13.33 -11.24
N TYR A 33 13.03 12.88 -10.01
CA TYR A 33 14.34 12.99 -9.37
C TYR A 33 15.41 12.20 -10.12
N PHE A 34 15.13 10.96 -10.54
CA PHE A 34 16.09 10.11 -11.25
C PHE A 34 16.60 10.69 -12.57
N LYS A 35 15.81 11.55 -13.24
CA LYS A 35 16.23 12.23 -14.48
C LYS A 35 17.22 13.37 -14.24
N GLN A 36 17.24 13.93 -13.03
CA GLN A 36 18.06 15.08 -12.65
C GLN A 36 19.27 14.67 -11.79
N ALA A 37 19.29 13.44 -11.29
CA ALA A 37 20.35 12.93 -10.43
C ALA A 37 21.67 12.73 -11.19
N THR A 38 22.79 12.95 -10.50
CA THR A 38 24.12 12.56 -11.00
C THR A 38 24.23 11.04 -11.10
N PRO A 39 25.16 10.50 -11.91
CA PRO A 39 25.34 9.05 -12.04
C PRO A 39 25.55 8.32 -10.70
N GLU A 40 26.33 8.92 -9.80
CA GLU A 40 26.64 8.36 -8.48
C GLU A 40 25.39 8.28 -7.60
N ALA A 41 24.61 9.36 -7.55
CA ALA A 41 23.37 9.42 -6.75
C ALA A 41 22.30 8.49 -7.31
N LEU A 42 22.18 8.40 -8.64
CA LEU A 42 21.24 7.49 -9.29
C LEU A 42 21.59 6.02 -9.00
N SER A 43 22.88 5.67 -9.03
CA SER A 43 23.36 4.32 -8.71
C SER A 43 23.00 3.94 -7.26
N ASP A 44 23.32 4.80 -6.29
CA ASP A 44 23.00 4.55 -4.88
C ASP A 44 21.49 4.47 -4.62
N ALA A 45 20.71 5.39 -5.22
CA ALA A 45 19.27 5.39 -5.08
C ALA A 45 18.62 4.12 -5.65
N LYS A 46 19.12 3.60 -6.78
CA LYS A 46 18.65 2.33 -7.35
C LYS A 46 19.06 1.12 -6.51
N ALA A 47 20.23 1.16 -5.88
CA ALA A 47 20.74 0.06 -5.08
C ALA A 47 20.08 -0.02 -3.69
N LYS A 48 19.72 1.11 -3.09
CA LYS A 48 19.28 1.19 -1.69
C LYS A 48 17.88 1.77 -1.52
N LEU A 49 17.65 2.98 -2.05
CA LEU A 49 16.41 3.72 -1.82
C LEU A 49 15.20 3.06 -2.48
N ALA A 50 15.28 2.78 -3.78
CA ALA A 50 14.18 2.19 -4.54
C ALA A 50 13.79 0.79 -4.03
N PRO A 51 14.72 -0.14 -3.75
CA PRO A 51 14.36 -1.44 -3.16
C PRO A 51 13.73 -1.32 -1.78
N SER A 52 14.19 -0.39 -0.94
CA SER A 52 13.60 -0.14 0.38
C SER A 52 12.15 0.35 0.25
N ALA A 53 11.91 1.37 -0.60
CA ALA A 53 10.57 1.87 -0.85
C ALA A 53 9.67 0.77 -1.47
N LEU A 54 10.20 -0.06 -2.38
CA LEU A 54 9.46 -1.16 -3.00
C LEU A 54 9.08 -2.25 -1.99
N TRP A 55 9.94 -2.53 -1.01
CA TRP A 55 9.62 -3.45 0.07
C TRP A 55 8.37 -2.98 0.83
N TRP A 56 8.37 -1.73 1.27
CA TRP A 56 7.20 -1.14 1.95
C TRP A 56 5.97 -1.10 1.06
N PHE A 57 6.12 -0.77 -0.22
CA PHE A 57 5.01 -0.76 -1.18
C PHE A 57 4.37 -2.14 -1.31
N ARG A 58 5.19 -3.20 -1.42
CA ARG A 58 4.71 -4.59 -1.53
C ARG A 58 3.91 -5.00 -0.30
N TRP A 59 4.44 -4.76 0.89
CA TRP A 59 3.76 -5.16 2.13
C TRP A 59 2.55 -4.27 2.44
N GLY A 60 2.63 -2.98 2.15
CA GLY A 60 1.47 -2.08 2.22
C GLY A 60 0.33 -2.54 1.31
N ALA A 61 0.63 -2.86 0.04
CA ALA A 61 -0.35 -3.40 -0.90
C ALA A 61 -0.93 -4.73 -0.41
N MET A 62 -0.07 -5.67 0.01
CA MET A 62 -0.52 -7.00 0.43
C MET A 62 -1.38 -6.94 1.69
N PHE A 63 -1.01 -6.15 2.69
CA PHE A 63 -1.84 -6.01 3.89
C PHE A 63 -3.13 -5.23 3.63
N THR A 64 -3.14 -4.27 2.71
CA THR A 64 -4.39 -3.66 2.22
C THR A 64 -5.29 -4.73 1.63
N PHE A 65 -4.76 -5.58 0.74
CA PHE A 65 -5.53 -6.67 0.14
C PHE A 65 -6.07 -7.66 1.18
N ILE A 66 -5.21 -8.20 2.07
CA ILE A 66 -5.60 -9.18 3.08
C ILE A 66 -6.70 -8.61 4.00
N THR A 67 -6.49 -7.40 4.51
CA THR A 67 -7.48 -6.76 5.38
C THR A 67 -8.79 -6.47 4.65
N GLY A 68 -8.73 -6.11 3.36
CA GLY A 68 -9.90 -5.91 2.50
C GLY A 68 -10.70 -7.18 2.28
N VAL A 69 -10.03 -8.32 2.03
CA VAL A 69 -10.68 -9.63 1.93
C VAL A 69 -11.38 -10.00 3.24
N VAL A 70 -10.75 -9.79 4.39
CA VAL A 70 -11.38 -10.07 5.69
C VAL A 70 -12.62 -9.20 5.92
N LEU A 71 -12.56 -7.91 5.58
CA LEU A 71 -13.72 -7.02 5.66
C LEU A 71 -14.83 -7.45 4.71
N LEU A 72 -14.51 -7.81 3.46
CA LEU A 72 -15.46 -8.28 2.47
C LEU A 72 -16.19 -9.54 2.94
N LEU A 73 -15.46 -10.53 3.47
CA LEU A 73 -16.05 -11.73 4.06
C LEU A 73 -16.94 -11.41 5.27
N GLY A 74 -16.58 -10.37 6.05
CA GLY A 74 -17.41 -9.86 7.15
C GLY A 74 -18.75 -9.30 6.66
N VAL A 75 -18.72 -8.46 5.62
CA VAL A 75 -19.92 -7.88 4.99
C VAL A 75 -20.78 -8.96 4.35
N GLN A 76 -20.18 -9.95 3.68
CA GLN A 76 -20.89 -11.10 3.12
C GLN A 76 -21.64 -11.90 4.20
N LYS A 77 -21.02 -12.14 5.36
CA LYS A 77 -21.66 -12.83 6.49
C LYS A 77 -22.82 -12.06 7.10
N GLN A 78 -22.82 -10.73 6.98
CA GLN A 78 -23.91 -9.88 7.46
C GLN A 78 -25.11 -9.84 6.50
N GLY A 79 -25.00 -10.43 5.31
CA GLY A 79 -26.11 -10.46 4.33
C GLY A 79 -26.43 -9.08 3.74
N VAL A 80 -25.47 -8.14 3.78
CA VAL A 80 -25.65 -6.75 3.30
C VAL A 80 -25.01 -6.51 1.92
N MET A 81 -24.67 -7.58 1.21
CA MET A 81 -24.16 -7.50 -0.16
C MET A 81 -25.32 -7.20 -1.13
N ASN A 82 -25.07 -6.38 -2.15
CA ASN A 82 -26.08 -6.07 -3.15
C ASN A 82 -26.36 -7.30 -4.05
N GLU A 83 -27.62 -7.51 -4.43
CA GLU A 83 -28.10 -8.66 -5.23
C GLU A 83 -28.10 -8.40 -6.75
N TYR A 84 -27.18 -7.58 -7.27
CA TYR A 84 -27.17 -7.23 -8.70
C TYR A 84 -27.13 -8.46 -9.63
#